data_AF-A0A3D0YNF7-F1
#
_entry.id   AF-A0A3D0YNF7-F1
#
_cell.length_a   1.000
_cell.length_b   1.000
_cell.length_c   1.000
_cell.angle_alpha   90.00
_cell.angle_beta   90.00
_cell.angle_gamma   90.00
#
_symmetry.space_group_name_H-M   'P 1'
#
loop_
_entity.id
_entity.type
_entity.pdbx_description
1 polymer ?
#
loop_
_entity_poly.entity_id
_entity_poly.type
_entity_poly.pdbx_seq_one_letter_code
_entity_poly.pdbx_strand_id
1 'polypeptide(L)' 'MRVFLILFKKEFKQFFLTPFGWVVLALVLLMQGFSMTHAMEIMKDRPLAENFIFVSLHSPNFWF' A
#
# COMPACT_ATOMS: atom_id res chain seq x y z
N MET A 1 24.80 -8.02 -10.20
CA MET A 1 24.17 -7.70 -8.90
C MET A 1 23.49 -8.92 -8.26
N ARG A 2 24.21 -10.03 -8.07
CA ARG A 2 23.61 -11.26 -7.52
C ARG A 2 23.60 -11.28 -5.98
N VAL A 3 24.64 -10.70 -5.37
CA VAL A 3 24.80 -10.63 -3.90
C VAL A 3 23.72 -9.77 -3.26
N PHE A 4 23.44 -8.58 -3.81
CA PHE A 4 22.38 -7.70 -3.30
C PHE A 4 20.99 -8.35 -3.35
N LEU A 5 20.66 -9.09 -4.41
CA LEU A 5 19.39 -9.81 -4.51
C LEU A 5 19.27 -10.94 -3.47
N ILE A 6 20.38 -11.62 -3.15
CA ILE A 6 20.40 -12.68 -2.13
C ILE A 6 20.20 -12.08 -0.73
N LEU A 7 20.90 -10.98 -0.43
CA LEU A 7 20.74 -10.25 0.83
C LEU A 7 19.31 -9.72 0.98
N PHE A 8 18.77 -9.08 -0.06
CA PHE A 8 17.40 -8.58 -0.04
C PHE A 8 16.38 -9.69 0.21
N LYS A 9 16.49 -10.83 -0.49
CA LYS A 9 15.58 -11.97 -0.25
C LYS A 9 15.71 -12.55 1.16
N LYS A 10 16.91 -12.56 1.75
CA LYS A 10 17.13 -13.06 3.11
C LYS A 10 16.43 -12.17 4.14
N GLU A 11 16.66 -10.87 4.07
CA GLU A 11 16.06 -9.89 4.98
C GLU A 11 14.54 -9.82 4.81
N PHE A 12 14.05 -9.84 3.57
CA PHE A 12 12.62 -9.84 3.28
C PHE A 12 11.95 -11.10 3.85
N LYS A 13 12.55 -12.28 3.67
CA LYS A 13 11.99 -13.52 4.23
C LYS A 13 11.99 -13.47 5.76
N GLN A 14 13.03 -12.92 6.38
CA GLN A 14 13.10 -12.75 7.83
C GLN A 14 11.99 -11.82 8.34
N PHE A 15 11.75 -10.69 7.67
CA PHE A 15 10.69 -9.75 8.03
C PHE A 15 9.30 -10.42 8.02
N PHE A 16 8.95 -11.14 6.95
CA PHE A 16 7.66 -11.82 6.82
C PHE A 16 7.49 -13.05 7.72
N LEU A 17 8.58 -13.63 8.23
CA LEU A 17 8.53 -14.75 9.19
C LEU A 17 8.34 -14.30 10.64
N THR A 18 8.44 -12.99 10.92
CA THR A 18 8.19 -12.46 12.27
C THR A 18 6.75 -12.01 12.42
N PRO A 19 6.09 -12.26 13.56
CA PRO A 19 4.72 -11.77 13.81
C PRO A 19 4.62 -10.24 13.72
N PHE A 20 5.71 -9.53 14.03
CA PHE A 20 5.79 -8.08 13.87
C PHE A 20 5.65 -7.63 12.41
N GLY A 21 6.27 -8.33 11.45
CA GLY A 21 6.13 -8.03 10.03
C GLY A 21 4.68 -8.14 9.54
N TRP A 22 3.91 -9.09 10.08
CA TRP A 22 2.48 -9.22 9.78
C TRP A 22 1.66 -8.06 10.33
N VAL A 23 1.99 -7.56 11.53
CA VAL A 23 1.33 -6.38 12.10
C VAL A 23 1.58 -5.15 11.21
N VAL A 24 2.82 -4.96 10.77
CA VAL A 24 3.17 -3.85 9.86
C VAL A 24 2.41 -3.98 8.54
N LEU A 25 2.34 -5.18 7.96
CA LEU A 25 1.57 -5.42 6.73
C LEU A 25 0.08 -5.16 6.91
N ALA A 26 -0.51 -5.59 8.03
CA ALA A 26 -1.91 -5.34 8.34
C ALA A 26 -2.19 -3.83 8.46
N LEU A 27 -1.27 -3.07 9.06
CA LEU A 27 -1.39 -1.62 9.19
C LEU A 27 -1.32 -0.93 7.83
N VAL A 28 -0.36 -1.32 6.98
CA VAL A 28 -0.25 -0.81 5.60
C VAL A 28 -1.50 -1.15 4.78
N LEU A 29 -2.03 -2.37 4.89
CA LEU A 29 -3.26 -2.77 4.20
C LEU A 29 -4.50 -1.99 4.68
N LEU A 30 -4.57 -1.67 5.97
CA LEU A 30 -5.64 -0.82 6.51
C LEU A 30 -5.57 0.60 5.96
N MET A 31 -4.39 1.21 5.93
CA MET A 31 -4.18 2.53 5.35
C MET A 31 -4.51 2.55 3.85
N GLN A 32 -4.12 1.47 3.14
CA GLN A 32 -4.50 1.27 1.75
C GLN A 32 -6.02 1.21 1.57
N GLY A 33 -6.71 0.46 2.43
CA GLY A 33 -8.17 0.36 2.45
C GLY A 33 -8.82 1.73 2.65
N PHE A 34 -8.35 2.52 3.62
CA PHE A 34 -8.86 3.86 3.87
C PHE A 34 -8.66 4.81 2.68
N SER A 35 -7.49 4.80 2.04
CA SER A 35 -7.25 5.60 0.82
C SER A 35 -8.20 5.21 -0.31
N MET A 36 -8.43 3.90 -0.49
CA MET A 36 -9.32 3.37 -1.53
C MET A 36 -10.79 3.71 -1.27
N THR A 37 -11.26 3.60 -0.01
CA THR A 37 -12.61 4.01 0.38
C THR A 37 -12.82 5.51 0.15
N HIS A 38 -11.84 6.34 0.52
CA HIS A 38 -11.91 7.79 0.29
C HIS A 38 -11.97 8.13 -1.21
N ALA A 39 -11.15 7.47 -2.03
CA ALA A 39 -11.20 7.62 -3.48
C ALA A 39 -12.57 7.20 -4.06
N MET A 40 -13.16 6.12 -3.56
CA MET A 40 -14.51 5.68 -3.95
C MET A 40 -15.59 6.70 -3.60
N GLU A 41 -15.54 7.31 -2.42
CA GLU A 41 -16.47 8.36 -2.01
C GLU A 41 -16.37 9.58 -2.94
N ILE A 42 -15.15 10.03 -3.24
CA ILE A 42 -14.93 11.18 -4.12
C ILE A 42 -15.45 10.88 -5.55
N MET A 43 -15.23 9.66 -6.07
CA MET A 43 -15.75 9.26 -7.38
C MET A 43 -17.27 9.13 -7.42
N LYS A 44 -17.91 8.80 -6.30
CA LYS A 44 -19.36 8.74 -6.20
C LYS A 44 -19.99 10.14 -6.23
N ASP A 45 -19.36 11.12 -5.58
CA ASP A 45 -19.86 12.48 -5.50
C ASP A 45 -19.55 13.33 -6.74
N ARG A 46 -18.52 12.98 -7.52
CA ARG A 46 -18.16 13.66 -8.78
C ARG A 46 -17.69 12.64 -9.81
N PRO A 47 -18.28 12.60 -11.02
CA PRO A 47 -17.75 11.78 -12.10
C PRO A 47 -16.38 12.34 -12.53
N LEU A 48 -15.32 11.80 -11.95
CA LEU A 48 -13.94 12.12 -12.29
C LEU A 48 -13.60 11.40 -13.60
N ALA A 49 -13.05 12.15 -14.56
CA ALA A 49 -12.55 11.61 -15.83
C ALA A 49 -11.25 10.78 -15.66
N GLU A 50 -10.69 10.75 -14.44
CA GLU A 50 -9.42 10.12 -14.12
C GLU A 50 -9.61 8.69 -13.59
N ASN A 51 -8.63 7.83 -13.86
CA ASN A 51 -8.67 6.43 -13.46
C ASN A 51 -8.73 6.30 -11.93
N PHE A 52 -9.59 5.41 -11.45
CA PHE A 52 -9.75 5.05 -10.05
C PHE A 52 -8.42 4.85 -9.31
N ILE A 53 -7.49 4.16 -9.97
CA ILE A 53 -6.17 3.84 -9.46
C ILE A 53 -5.32 5.11 -9.27
N PHE A 54 -5.45 6.09 -10.15
CA PHE A 54 -4.70 7.35 -10.05
C PHE A 54 -5.14 8.16 -8.83
N VAL A 55 -6.45 8.29 -8.61
CA VAL A 55 -7.01 9.02 -7.46
C VAL A 55 -6.65 8.34 -6.13
N SER A 56 -6.71 7.00 -6.08
CA SER A 56 -6.35 6.23 -4.89
C SER A 56 -4.86 6.31 -4.51
N LEU A 57 -3.98 6.40 -5.52
CA LEU A 57 -2.51 6.49 -5.32
C LEU A 57 -1.99 7.92 -5.15
N HIS A 58 -2.71 8.92 -5.66
CA HIS A 58 -2.37 10.34 -5.49
C HIS A 58 -2.98 10.92 -4.19
N SER A 59 -3.94 10.23 -3.58
CA SER A 59 -4.50 10.67 -2.30
C SER A 59 -3.39 10.77 -1.23
N PRO A 60 -3.30 11.89 -0.48
CA PRO A 60 -2.27 12.06 0.55
C PRO A 60 -2.36 11.01 1.66
N ASN A 61 -3.51 10.34 1.81
CA ASN A 61 -3.73 9.23 2.75
C ASN A 61 -2.93 7.95 2.39
N PHE A 62 -2.42 7.83 1.17
CA PHE A 62 -1.57 6.70 0.77
C PHE A 62 -0.10 6.88 1.20
N TRP A 63 0.37 8.13 1.30
CA TRP A 63 1.79 8.46 1.50
C TRP A 63 2.15 8.85 2.93
N PHE A 64 1.17 8.93 3.84
CA PHE A 64 1.36 9.26 5.26
C PHE A 64 0.62 8.31 6.18
#